data_AF-A0A2V9WNQ5-F1
#
_entry.id   AF-A0A2V9WNQ5-F1
#
_cell.length_a   1.000
_cell.length_b   1.000
_cell.length_c   1.000
_cell.angle_alpha   90.00
_cell.angle_beta   90.00
_cell.angle_gamma   90.00
#
_symmetry.space_group_name_H-M   'P 1'
#
loop_
_entity.id
_entity.type
_entity.pdbx_description
1 polymer ?
#
loop_
_entity_poly.entity_id
_entity_poly.type
_entity_poly.pdbx_seq_one_letter_code
_entity_poly.pdbx_strand_id
1 'polypeptide(L)'
;MAQLNNVIPLGESFSPTWKHLYECAMLELDKSKLPERIAAAHRAIVDRAEEIVDNQSDDEHYALNDALRALRLLAQVAAREKPTAQSPIQ
;
A
#
# COMPACT_ATOMS: atom_id res chain seq x y z
N MET A 1 -42.08 -4.86 4.94
CA MET A 1 -41.33 -3.66 5.39
C MET A 1 -40.36 -4.10 6.47
N ALA A 2 -39.07 -3.84 6.25
CA ALA A 2 -37.91 -3.96 7.15
C ALA A 2 -37.56 -5.34 7.75
N GLN A 3 -36.48 -5.95 7.23
CA GLN A 3 -35.50 -6.61 8.10
C GLN A 3 -34.11 -6.07 7.80
N LEU A 4 -33.62 -5.34 8.79
CA LEU A 4 -32.27 -4.81 8.95
C LEU A 4 -31.34 -5.98 9.26
N ASN A 5 -30.56 -6.44 8.29
CA ASN A 5 -29.38 -7.27 8.57
C ASN A 5 -28.13 -6.49 8.16
N ASN A 6 -27.89 -5.39 8.86
CA ASN A 6 -26.58 -4.79 8.95
C ASN A 6 -25.81 -5.56 10.04
N VAL A 7 -25.33 -6.75 9.69
CA VAL A 7 -24.42 -7.50 10.56
C VAL A 7 -23.06 -6.86 10.39
N ILE A 8 -22.72 -5.90 11.25
CA ILE A 8 -21.34 -5.46 11.41
C ILE A 8 -20.64 -6.57 12.20
N PRO A 9 -19.64 -7.28 11.65
CA PRO A 9 -18.91 -8.27 12.42
C PRO A 9 -18.03 -7.52 13.43
N LEU A 10 -18.53 -7.40 14.67
CA LEU A 10 -17.73 -7.06 15.84
C LEU A 10 -16.80 -8.25 16.13
N GLY A 11 -15.63 -8.30 15.51
CA GLY A 11 -14.63 -9.33 15.83
C GLY A 11 -13.57 -9.63 14.79
N GLU A 12 -13.69 -9.14 13.55
CA GLU A 12 -12.53 -9.14 12.67
C GLU A 12 -11.67 -7.95 13.11
N SER A 13 -10.42 -8.22 13.51
CA SER A 13 -9.40 -7.18 13.46
C SER A 13 -9.55 -6.53 12.09
N PHE A 14 -9.90 -5.24 12.03
CA PHE A 14 -9.88 -4.47 10.79
C PHE A 14 -8.42 -4.35 10.38
N SER A 15 -7.83 -5.48 9.97
CA SER A 15 -6.54 -5.54 9.33
C SER A 15 -6.68 -4.61 8.14
N PRO A 16 -5.89 -3.53 8.09
CA PRO A 16 -6.07 -2.52 7.08
C PRO A 16 -5.95 -3.18 5.70
N THR A 17 -6.92 -2.92 4.84
CA THR A 17 -6.93 -3.47 3.47
C THR A 17 -5.70 -3.01 2.70
N TRP A 18 -5.32 -3.76 1.66
CA TRP A 18 -4.22 -3.37 0.78
C TRP A 18 -4.40 -1.93 0.23
N LYS A 19 -5.65 -1.52 -0.03
CA LYS A 19 -6.02 -0.16 -0.47
C LYS A 19 -5.69 0.89 0.57
N HIS A 20 -6.05 0.64 1.84
CA HIS A 20 -5.76 1.56 2.92
C HIS A 20 -4.25 1.73 3.15
N LEU A 21 -3.49 0.63 3.12
CA LEU A 21 -2.04 0.70 3.27
C LEU A 21 -1.38 1.40 2.08
N TYR A 22 -1.89 1.17 0.87
CA TYR A 22 -1.46 1.90 -0.33
C TYR A 22 -1.72 3.40 -0.20
N GLU A 23 -2.91 3.84 0.20
CA GLU A 23 -3.24 5.25 0.44
C GLU A 23 -2.34 5.86 1.50
N CYS A 24 -2.10 5.13 2.60
CA CYS A 24 -1.18 5.56 3.65
C CYS A 24 0.26 5.76 3.15
N ALA A 25 0.72 4.97 2.17
CA ALA A 25 2.02 5.17 1.54
C ALA A 25 2.02 6.38 0.60
N MET A 26 0.98 6.56 -0.20
CA MET A 26 0.86 7.66 -1.16
C MET A 26 0.71 9.03 -0.49
N LEU A 27 0.11 9.08 0.71
CA LEU A 27 -0.13 10.31 1.48
C LEU A 27 0.88 10.54 2.60
N GLU A 28 1.92 9.71 2.73
CA GLU A 28 2.94 9.89 3.76
C GLU A 28 3.88 11.05 3.39
N LEU A 29 3.90 12.08 4.24
CA LEU A 29 4.72 13.29 4.09
C LEU A 29 6.02 13.21 4.91
N ASP A 30 6.05 12.36 5.94
CA ASP A 30 7.22 12.13 6.76
C ASP A 30 8.20 11.20 6.03
N LYS A 31 9.26 11.78 5.47
CA LYS A 31 10.30 11.05 4.72
C LYS A 31 10.98 9.95 5.52
N SER A 32 10.96 10.03 6.86
CA SER A 32 11.52 8.99 7.72
C SER A 32 10.61 7.76 7.82
N LYS A 33 9.29 7.95 7.73
CA LYS A 33 8.26 6.89 7.78
C LYS A 33 7.91 6.33 6.41
N LEU A 34 8.11 7.11 5.35
CA LEU A 34 7.77 6.73 3.98
C LEU A 34 8.31 5.35 3.56
N PRO A 35 9.58 4.96 3.86
CA PRO A 35 10.07 3.62 3.52
C PRO A 35 9.28 2.49 4.19
N GLU A 36 8.90 2.65 5.45
CA GLU A 36 8.11 1.66 6.20
C GLU A 36 6.69 1.54 5.61
N ARG A 37 6.07 2.67 5.28
CA ARG A 37 4.72 2.69 4.68
C ARG A 37 4.70 2.04 3.30
N ILE A 38 5.71 2.30 2.47
CA ILE A 38 5.87 1.63 1.18
C ILE A 38 6.03 0.12 1.37
N ALA A 39 6.84 -0.33 2.34
CA ALA A 39 7.05 -1.75 2.59
C ALA A 39 5.76 -2.45 3.07
N ALA A 40 5.01 -1.83 3.97
CA ALA A 40 3.72 -2.33 4.45
C ALA A 40 2.69 -2.46 3.32
N ALA A 41 2.57 -1.42 2.49
CA ALA A 41 1.67 -1.43 1.34
C ALA A 41 2.08 -2.49 0.30
N HIS A 42 3.37 -2.58 -0.03
CA HIS A 42 3.89 -3.55 -0.99
C HIS A 42 3.58 -4.98 -0.54
N ARG A 43 3.83 -5.29 0.74
CA ARG A 43 3.53 -6.61 1.30
C ARG A 43 2.04 -6.94 1.20
N ALA A 44 1.17 -6.03 1.64
CA ALA A 44 -0.27 -6.28 1.59
C ALA A 44 -0.83 -6.44 0.17
N ILE A 45 -0.24 -5.74 -0.82
CA ILE A 45 -0.63 -5.88 -2.23
C ILE A 45 -0.16 -7.24 -2.80
N VAL A 46 1.04 -7.71 -2.44
CA VAL A 46 1.54 -9.03 -2.85
C VAL A 46 0.73 -10.14 -2.19
N ASP A 47 0.50 -10.06 -0.88
CA ASP A 47 -0.32 -11.02 -0.13
C ASP A 47 -1.72 -11.10 -0.77
N ARG A 48 -2.32 -9.95 -1.12
CA ARG A 48 -3.59 -9.91 -1.83
C ARG A 48 -3.51 -10.55 -3.22
N ALA A 49 -2.48 -10.25 -4.00
CA ALA A 49 -2.31 -10.79 -5.34
C ALA A 49 -2.23 -12.34 -5.31
N GLU A 50 -1.59 -12.90 -4.29
CA GLU A 50 -1.52 -14.35 -4.05
C GLU A 50 -2.88 -14.95 -3.66
N GLU A 51 -3.69 -14.24 -2.87
CA GLU A 51 -5.04 -14.69 -2.49
C GLU A 51 -6.03 -14.71 -3.67
N ILE A 52 -5.86 -13.82 -4.64
CA ILE A 52 -6.88 -13.60 -5.70
C ILE A 52 -6.60 -14.36 -7.00
N VAL A 53 -5.58 -15.21 -7.03
CA VAL A 53 -5.15 -15.98 -8.22
C VAL A 53 -6.29 -16.83 -8.81
N ASP A 54 -7.24 -17.31 -7.99
CA ASP A 54 -8.23 -18.30 -8.43
C ASP A 54 -9.66 -17.76 -8.66
N ASN A 55 -10.04 -16.53 -8.28
CA ASN A 55 -11.49 -16.21 -8.23
C ASN A 55 -11.96 -14.74 -8.29
N GLN A 56 -11.19 -13.79 -8.82
CA GLN A 56 -11.64 -12.39 -8.89
C GLN A 56 -11.38 -11.68 -10.23
N SER A 57 -12.26 -10.71 -10.52
CA SER A 57 -12.29 -9.85 -11.71
C SER A 57 -10.91 -9.36 -12.12
N ASP A 58 -10.64 -9.38 -13.42
CA ASP A 58 -9.44 -8.79 -14.03
C ASP A 58 -9.15 -7.37 -13.52
N ASP A 59 -10.19 -6.61 -13.14
CA ASP A 59 -10.08 -5.25 -12.61
C ASP A 59 -9.25 -5.15 -11.31
N GLU A 60 -9.41 -6.09 -10.37
CA GLU A 60 -8.64 -6.04 -9.11
C GLU A 60 -7.17 -6.40 -9.38
N HIS A 61 -6.90 -7.37 -10.27
CA HIS A 61 -5.56 -7.69 -10.73
C HIS A 61 -4.85 -6.50 -11.38
N TYR A 62 -5.55 -5.76 -12.24
CA TYR A 62 -5.02 -4.54 -12.85
C TYR A 62 -4.68 -3.48 -11.78
N ALA A 63 -5.58 -3.27 -10.81
CA ALA A 63 -5.37 -2.30 -9.74
C ALA A 63 -4.17 -2.65 -8.85
N LEU A 64 -3.99 -3.93 -8.50
CA LEU A 64 -2.83 -4.37 -7.70
C LEU A 64 -1.52 -4.16 -8.44
N ASN A 65 -1.44 -4.53 -9.73
CA ASN A 65 -0.23 -4.32 -10.53
C ASN A 65 0.07 -2.82 -10.73
N ASP A 66 -0.95 -1.99 -10.94
CA ASP A 66 -0.76 -0.54 -11.04
C ASP A 66 -0.22 0.05 -9.71
N ALA A 67 -0.80 -0.35 -8.58
CA ALA A 67 -0.34 0.05 -7.26
C ALA A 67 1.13 -0.35 -7.00
N LEU A 68 1.55 -1.57 -7.38
CA LEU A 68 2.96 -2.00 -7.27
C LEU A 68 3.91 -1.14 -8.10
N ARG A 69 3.48 -0.70 -9.29
CA ARG A 69 4.27 0.20 -10.15
C ARG A 69 4.38 1.58 -9.52
N ALA A 70 3.28 2.13 -9.02
CA ALA A 70 3.25 3.42 -8.32
C ALA A 70 4.17 3.41 -7.09
N LEU A 71 4.12 2.37 -6.25
CA LEU A 71 5.01 2.24 -5.08
C LEU A 71 6.49 2.17 -5.46
N ARG A 72 6.84 1.47 -6.55
CA ARG A 72 8.22 1.47 -7.06
C ARG A 72 8.70 2.84 -7.49
N LEU A 73 7.84 3.63 -8.14
CA LEU A 73 8.17 4.99 -8.55
C LEU A 73 8.33 5.91 -7.33
N LEU A 74 7.42 5.80 -6.36
CA LEU A 74 7.48 6.55 -5.12
C LEU A 74 8.78 6.29 -4.35
N ALA A 75 9.20 5.02 -4.26
CA ALA A 75 10.47 4.64 -3.64
C ALA A 75 11.69 5.25 -4.36
N GLN A 76 11.68 5.26 -5.69
CA GLN A 76 12.75 5.87 -6.49
C GLN A 76 12.83 7.38 -6.31
N VAL A 77 11.68 8.07 -6.28
CA VAL A 77 11.62 9.51 -6.03
C VAL A 77 12.13 9.82 -4.63
N ALA A 78 11.65 9.10 -3.61
CA ALA A 78 12.09 9.26 -2.23
C ALA A 78 13.61 9.05 -2.05
N ALA A 79 14.19 8.09 -2.78
CA ALA A 79 15.63 7.84 -2.75
C ALA A 79 16.44 9.01 -3.36
N ARG A 80 15.93 9.67 -4.41
CA ARG A 80 16.57 10.85 -5.02
C ARG A 80 16.48 12.09 -4.14
N GLU A 81 15.42 12.20 -3.35
CA GLU A 81 15.22 13.33 -2.43
C GLU A 81 16.04 13.27 -1.15
N LYS A 82 16.67 12.12 -0.84
CA LYS A 82 17.65 12.06 0.24
C LYS A 82 18.79 13.01 -0.13
N PRO A 83 19.02 14.10 0.62
CA PRO A 83 20.19 14.93 0.37
C PRO A 83 21.40 14.03 0.54
N THR A 84 22.26 14.01 -0.47
CA THR A 84 23.63 13.49 -0.37
C THR A 84 24.34 14.28 0.73
N ALA A 85 24.16 13.86 1.98
CA ALA A 85 25.00 14.26 3.10
C ALA A 85 26.33 13.52 2.97
N GLN A 86 27.10 13.84 1.92
CA GLN A 86 28.48 13.42 1.71
C GLN A 86 29.06 14.13 0.49
N SER A 87 29.37 15.43 0.65
CA SER A 87 30.57 15.98 0.04
C SER A 87 31.60 16.15 1.15
N PRO A 88 32.65 15.32 1.23
CA PRO A 88 33.84 15.70 1.98
C PRO A 88 34.42 16.91 1.25
N ILE A 89 34.45 18.04 1.93
CA ILE A 89 35.29 19.17 1.53
C ILE A 89 36.73 18.67 1.67
N GLN A 90 37.42 18.46 0.55
CA GLN A 90 38.88 18.48 0.48
C GLN A 90 39.31 19.71 -0.30
#